data_AF-A0A920NFH1-F1
#
_entry.id   AF-A0A920NFH1-F1
#
_cell.length_a   1.000
_cell.length_b   1.000
_cell.length_c   1.000
_cell.angle_alpha   90.00
_cell.angle_beta   90.00
_cell.angle_gamma   90.00
#
_symmetry.space_group_name_H-M   'P 1'
#
loop_
_entity.id
_entity.type
_entity.pdbx_description
1 polymer ?
#
loop_
_entity_poly.entity_id
_entity_poly.type
_entity_poly.pdbx_seq_one_letter_code
_entity_poly.pdbx_strand_id
1 'polypeptide(L)'
;MMVTHDGLFTPGSYRPMRYTFLIWVMVIVGGSGNNFGAILGGFAVWFLWIEAAPIALFLINLFTSGLADTNAFKLHLIDSVPYFRFLMMGIGLLLIMRYRPKGILPEKINIK
;
A
#
# COMPACT_ATOMS: atom_id res chain seq x y z
N MET A 1 -15.83 -3.12 -3.86
CA MET A 1 -15.79 -3.96 -2.65
C MET A 1 -16.05 -5.40 -3.11
N MET A 2 -15.12 -6.35 -2.96
CA MET A 2 -15.30 -7.71 -3.53
C MET A 2 -16.48 -8.48 -2.92
N VAL A 3 -16.96 -8.05 -1.75
CA VAL A 3 -18.22 -8.50 -1.14
C VAL A 3 -19.43 -8.25 -2.05
N THR A 4 -19.49 -7.11 -2.73
CA THR A 4 -20.57 -6.82 -3.69
C THR A 4 -20.30 -7.39 -5.07
N HIS A 5 -19.02 -7.66 -5.41
CA HIS A 5 -18.65 -8.20 -6.72
C HIS A 5 -18.89 -9.71 -6.84
N ASP A 6 -18.74 -10.47 -5.75
CA ASP A 6 -18.93 -11.93 -5.73
C ASP A 6 -20.21 -12.36 -4.98
N GLY A 7 -20.89 -11.45 -4.27
CA GLY A 7 -22.13 -11.73 -3.53
C GLY A 7 -22.01 -12.76 -2.39
N LEU A 8 -20.79 -13.25 -2.13
CA LEU A 8 -20.50 -14.33 -1.20
C LEU A 8 -19.47 -13.86 -0.17
N PHE A 9 -19.88 -13.77 1.09
CA PHE A 9 -18.97 -13.65 2.22
C PHE A 9 -18.54 -15.04 2.67
N THR A 10 -17.47 -15.56 2.08
CA THR A 10 -16.84 -16.79 2.60
C THR A 10 -15.69 -16.40 3.53
N PRO A 11 -15.71 -16.78 4.84
CA PRO A 11 -14.67 -16.38 5.78
C PRO A 11 -13.24 -16.71 5.34
N GLY A 12 -13.06 -17.82 4.59
CA GLY A 12 -11.75 -18.26 4.10
C GLY A 12 -11.15 -17.43 2.97
N SER A 13 -11.95 -16.64 2.25
CA SER A 13 -11.45 -15.78 1.15
C SER A 13 -11.15 -14.34 1.61
N TYR A 14 -11.56 -13.98 2.83
CA TYR A 14 -11.30 -12.67 3.40
C TYR A 14 -9.82 -12.52 3.76
N ARG A 15 -9.16 -11.53 3.14
CA ARG A 15 -7.75 -11.18 3.43
C ARG A 15 -7.71 -9.84 4.17
N PRO A 16 -7.65 -9.81 5.51
CA PRO A 16 -7.68 -8.58 6.30
C PRO A 16 -6.64 -7.53 5.85
N MET A 17 -5.42 -7.99 5.53
CA MET A 17 -4.32 -7.16 5.02
C MET A 17 -4.72 -6.29 3.81
N ARG A 18 -5.62 -6.78 2.94
CA ARG A 18 -6.07 -6.05 1.74
C ARG A 18 -7.32 -5.22 1.98
N TYR A 19 -8.25 -5.70 2.81
CA TYR A 19 -9.59 -5.14 2.90
C TYR A 19 -9.87 -4.32 4.15
N THR A 20 -9.07 -4.44 5.21
CA THR A 20 -9.19 -3.59 6.41
C THR A 20 -7.94 -2.74 6.56
N PHE A 21 -6.76 -3.36 6.66
CA PHE A 21 -5.51 -2.67 6.95
C PHE A 21 -5.20 -1.60 5.90
N LEU A 22 -5.28 -1.95 4.62
CA LEU A 22 -5.03 -1.03 3.50
C LEU A 22 -5.98 0.17 3.52
N ILE A 23 -7.26 -0.05 3.84
CA ILE A 23 -8.26 1.02 3.95
C ILE A 23 -7.93 1.94 5.13
N TRP A 24 -7.50 1.38 6.27
CA TRP A 24 -7.03 2.20 7.39
C TRP A 24 -5.82 3.04 7.01
N VAL A 25 -4.85 2.47 6.28
CA VAL A 25 -3.69 3.22 5.77
C VAL A 25 -4.15 4.37 4.88
N MET A 26 -5.12 4.17 3.98
CA MET A 26 -5.69 5.25 3.16
C MET A 26 -6.20 6.42 4.00
N VAL A 27 -6.99 6.13 5.04
CA VAL A 27 -7.60 7.17 5.88
C VAL A 27 -6.56 7.85 6.77
N ILE A 28 -5.62 7.09 7.36
CA ILE A 28 -4.55 7.64 8.21
C ILE A 28 -3.61 8.53 7.37
N VAL A 29 -3.21 8.06 6.19
CA VAL A 29 -2.35 8.81 5.27
C VAL A 29 -3.03 10.11 4.84
N GLY A 30 -4.31 10.02 4.46
CA GLY A 30 -5.09 11.17 4.02
C GLY A 30 -5.39 12.20 5.11
N GLY A 31 -5.74 11.72 6.30
CA GLY A 31 -6.23 12.50 7.43
C GLY A 31 -7.62 12.01 7.86
N SER A 32 -7.71 11.39 9.04
CA SER A 32 -8.94 10.75 9.52
C SER A 32 -10.06 11.72 9.89
N GLY A 33 -9.74 12.99 10.15
CA GLY A 33 -10.70 14.05 10.48
C GLY A 33 -11.18 14.87 9.27
N ASN A 34 -10.86 14.46 8.03
CA ASN A 34 -11.26 15.22 6.84
C ASN A 34 -11.62 14.30 5.67
N ASN A 35 -12.86 14.39 5.17
CA ASN A 35 -13.34 13.61 4.02
C ASN A 35 -12.50 13.81 2.76
N PHE A 36 -12.07 15.05 2.48
CA PHE A 36 -11.18 15.33 1.35
C PHE A 36 -9.79 14.72 1.56
N GLY A 37 -9.31 14.71 2.80
CA GLY A 37 -8.07 14.03 3.17
C GLY A 37 -8.17 12.53 2.91
N ALA A 38 -9.24 11.88 3.36
CA ALA A 38 -9.47 10.45 3.13
C ALA A 38 -9.53 10.09 1.63
N ILE A 39 -10.16 10.92 0.79
CA ILE A 39 -10.18 10.71 -0.67
C ILE A 39 -8.76 10.79 -1.25
N LEU A 40 -8.01 11.85 -0.90
CA LEU A 40 -6.63 12.02 -1.35
C LEU A 40 -5.73 10.86 -0.89
N GLY A 41 -5.88 10.43 0.36
CA GLY A 41 -5.16 9.28 0.92
C GLY A 41 -5.51 7.98 0.19
N GLY A 42 -6.78 7.80 -0.18
CA GLY A 42 -7.24 6.73 -1.06
C GLY A 42 -6.47 6.67 -2.38
N PHE A 43 -6.42 7.79 -3.11
CA PHE A 43 -5.67 7.87 -4.36
C PHE A 43 -4.17 7.66 -4.18
N ALA A 44 -3.56 8.26 -3.16
CA ALA A 44 -2.13 8.15 -2.91
C ALA A 44 -1.70 6.70 -2.60
N VAL A 45 -2.44 6.03 -1.72
CA VAL A 45 -2.15 4.64 -1.32
C VAL A 45 -2.47 3.68 -2.46
N TRP A 46 -3.55 3.91 -3.21
CA TRP A 46 -3.86 3.13 -4.42
C TRP A 46 -2.73 3.22 -5.45
N PHE A 47 -2.23 4.42 -5.71
CA PHE A 47 -1.12 4.66 -6.63
C PHE A 47 0.14 3.93 -6.15
N LEU A 48 0.53 4.11 -4.88
CA LEU A 48 1.67 3.40 -4.29
C LEU A 48 1.51 1.88 -4.35
N TRP A 49 0.29 1.36 -4.18
CA TRP A 49 0.01 -0.08 -4.24
C TRP A 49 0.22 -0.66 -5.64
N ILE A 50 -0.19 0.06 -6.69
CA ILE A 50 0.01 -0.35 -8.08
C ILE A 50 1.49 -0.27 -8.43
N GLU A 51 2.15 0.86 -8.13
CA GLU A 51 3.56 1.10 -8.48
C GLU A 51 4.55 0.26 -7.67
N ALA A 52 4.17 -0.25 -6.50
CA ALA A 52 5.06 -1.07 -5.68
C ALA A 52 5.60 -2.31 -6.42
N ALA A 53 4.80 -2.96 -7.27
CA ALA A 53 5.25 -4.15 -8.00
C ALA A 53 6.21 -3.82 -9.17
N PRO A 54 5.90 -2.87 -10.07
CA PRO A 54 6.84 -2.39 -11.09
C PRO A 54 8.15 -1.88 -10.50
N ILE A 55 8.10 -1.07 -9.43
CA ILE A 55 9.29 -0.54 -8.76
C ILE A 55 10.13 -1.70 -8.18
N ALA A 56 9.51 -2.66 -7.50
CA ALA A 56 10.23 -3.81 -6.96
C ALA A 56 10.92 -4.62 -8.06
N LEU A 57 10.21 -4.92 -9.16
CA LEU A 57 10.78 -5.67 -10.28
C LEU A 57 11.92 -4.90 -10.95
N PHE A 58 11.77 -3.58 -11.12
CA PHE A 58 12.83 -2.72 -11.63
C PHE A 58 14.09 -2.77 -10.75
N LEU A 59 13.93 -2.62 -9.43
CA LEU A 59 15.04 -2.69 -8.47
C LEU A 59 15.72 -4.06 -8.50
N ILE A 60 14.95 -5.15 -8.50
CA ILE A 60 15.48 -6.51 -8.57
C ILE A 60 16.31 -6.66 -9.85
N ASN A 61 15.78 -6.28 -11.01
CA ASN A 61 16.51 -6.39 -12.28
C ASN A 61 17.76 -5.51 -12.31
N LEU A 62 17.72 -4.31 -11.74
CA LEU A 62 18.86 -3.43 -11.64
C LEU A 62 19.99 -4.06 -10.81
N PHE A 63 19.68 -4.55 -9.61
CA PHE A 63 20.65 -5.16 -8.71
C PHE A 63 21.11 -6.56 -9.14
N THR A 64 20.29 -7.28 -9.93
CA THR A 64 20.61 -8.62 -10.45
C THR A 64 21.01 -8.60 -11.93
N SER A 65 21.34 -7.43 -12.48
CA SER A 65 21.70 -7.25 -13.89
C SER A 65 22.92 -8.07 -14.33
N GLY A 66 23.84 -8.36 -13.41
CA GLY A 66 25.02 -9.21 -13.65
C GLY A 66 24.78 -10.72 -13.47
N LEU A 67 23.58 -11.14 -13.09
CA LEU A 67 23.23 -12.55 -12.88
C LEU A 67 22.49 -13.11 -14.09
N ALA A 68 22.77 -14.38 -14.42
CA ALA A 68 21.99 -15.09 -15.43
C ALA A 68 20.51 -15.22 -15.02
N ASP A 69 19.62 -15.22 -16.01
CA ASP A 69 18.16 -15.29 -15.77
C ASP A 69 17.72 -16.60 -15.11
N THR A 70 18.54 -17.66 -15.21
CA THR A 70 18.30 -18.96 -14.59
C THR A 70 18.80 -19.04 -13.14
N ASN A 71 19.41 -17.97 -12.61
CA ASN A 71 19.94 -17.99 -11.27
C ASN A 71 18.81 -18.10 -10.23
N ALA A 72 18.89 -19.12 -9.37
CA ALA A 72 17.88 -19.40 -8.35
C ALA A 72 17.63 -18.22 -7.40
N PHE A 73 18.66 -17.41 -7.09
CA PHE A 73 18.51 -16.22 -6.26
C PHE A 73 17.67 -15.15 -6.98
N LYS A 74 17.96 -14.85 -8.25
CA LYS A 74 17.20 -13.88 -9.03
C LYS A 74 15.73 -14.30 -9.16
N LEU A 75 15.47 -15.57 -9.46
CA LEU A 75 14.12 -16.13 -9.54
C LEU A 75 13.36 -15.97 -8.21
N HIS A 76 14.00 -16.33 -7.09
CA HIS A 76 13.39 -16.17 -5.77
C HIS A 76 13.05 -14.69 -5.44
N LEU A 77 13.90 -13.74 -5.83
CA LEU A 77 13.62 -12.31 -5.66
C LEU A 77 12.42 -11.87 -6.50
N ILE A 78 12.33 -12.31 -7.76
CA ILE A 78 11.19 -12.02 -8.64
C ILE A 78 9.89 -12.60 -8.07
N ASP A 79 9.91 -13.84 -7.57
CA ASP A 79 8.75 -14.47 -6.92
C ASP A 79 8.32 -13.74 -5.65
N SER A 80 9.23 -12.98 -5.02
CA SER A 80 8.97 -12.19 -3.83
C SER A 80 8.31 -10.83 -4.11
N VAL A 81 8.17 -10.41 -5.38
CA VAL A 81 7.57 -9.12 -5.78
C VAL A 81 6.19 -8.84 -5.15
N PRO A 82 5.25 -9.81 -5.02
CA PRO A 82 3.95 -9.53 -4.41
C PRO A 82 4.04 -9.01 -2.96
N TYR A 83 5.07 -9.41 -2.21
CA TYR A 83 5.27 -9.01 -0.82
C TYR A 83 5.79 -7.56 -0.68
N PHE A 84 6.45 -7.02 -1.71
CA PHE A 84 6.93 -5.63 -1.71
C PHE A 84 5.79 -4.62 -1.55
N ARG A 85 4.57 -4.96 -1.97
CA ARG A 85 3.40 -4.09 -1.74
C ARG A 85 3.21 -3.78 -0.27
N PHE A 86 3.27 -4.81 0.58
CA PHE A 86 3.10 -4.63 2.03
C PHE A 86 4.26 -3.88 2.66
N LEU A 87 5.49 -4.13 2.20
CA LEU A 87 6.68 -3.36 2.61
C LEU A 87 6.51 -1.87 2.29
N MET A 88 6.11 -1.54 1.06
CA MET A 88 5.87 -0.16 0.62
C MET A 88 4.74 0.51 1.42
N MET A 89 3.66 -0.21 1.72
CA MET A 89 2.58 0.33 2.57
C MET A 89 3.07 0.61 3.99
N GLY A 90 3.86 -0.30 4.58
CA GLY A 90 4.43 -0.12 5.91
C GLY A 90 5.36 1.08 5.98
N ILE A 91 6.27 1.22 5.01
CA ILE A 91 7.17 2.37 4.91
C ILE A 91 6.37 3.67 4.73
N GLY A 92 5.39 3.69 3.82
CA GLY A 92 4.55 4.86 3.58
C GLY A 92 3.79 5.30 4.83
N LEU A 93 3.22 4.34 5.57
CA LEU A 93 2.55 4.61 6.85
C LEU A 93 3.52 5.18 7.89
N LEU A 94 4.68 4.56 8.08
CA LEU A 94 5.68 5.02 9.04
C LEU A 94 6.17 6.43 8.72
N LEU A 95 6.40 6.75 7.44
CA LEU A 95 6.82 8.09 7.02
C LEU A 95 5.75 9.14 7.32
N ILE A 96 4.47 8.84 7.02
CA ILE A 96 3.38 9.77 7.34
C ILE A 96 3.23 9.93 8.84
N MET A 97 3.23 8.85 9.61
CA MET A 97 3.14 8.95 11.07
C MET A 97 4.33 9.72 11.66
N ARG A 98 5.52 9.61 11.07
CA ARG A 98 6.71 10.32 11.52
C ARG A 98 6.67 11.82 11.23
N TYR A 99 6.27 12.21 10.02
CA TYR A 99 6.41 13.60 9.56
C TYR A 99 5.09 14.37 9.56
N ARG A 100 3.96 13.69 9.38
CA ARG A 100 2.61 14.27 9.29
C ARG A 100 1.59 13.41 10.06
N PRO A 101 1.68 13.35 11.41
CA PRO A 101 0.83 12.47 12.23
C PRO A 101 -0.67 12.79 12.13
N LYS A 102 -1.06 13.98 11.66
CA LYS A 102 -2.45 14.36 11.40
C LYS A 102 -2.94 14.02 9.98
N GLY A 103 -2.12 13.33 9.18
CA GLY A 103 -2.36 13.04 7.77
C GLY A 103 -1.90 14.16 6.83
N ILE A 104 -2.04 13.94 5.51
CA ILE A 104 -1.65 14.89 4.46
C ILE A 104 -2.53 16.16 4.53
N LEU A 105 -3.84 16.00 4.71
CA LEU A 105 -4.83 17.08 4.81
C LEU A 105 -5.56 17.01 6.16
N PRO A 106 -4.99 17.59 7.23
CA PRO A 106 -5.58 17.53 8.55
C PRO A 106 -6.91 18.29 8.64
N GLU A 107 -7.71 17.92 9.62
CA GLU A 107 -8.98 18.58 9.94
C GLU A 107 -8.78 20.05 10.32
N LYS A 108 -9.70 20.91 9.88
CA LYS A 108 -9.76 22.30 10.32
C LYS A 108 -10.48 22.38 11.66
N ILE A 109 -9.71 22.55 12.74
CA ILE A 109 -10.28 22.75 14.08
C ILE A 109 -10.78 24.19 14.17
N ASN A 110 -12.10 24.38 14.09
CA ASN A 110 -12.71 25.70 14.30
C ASN A 110 -13.04 25.83 15.80
N ILE A 111 -12.13 26.45 16.56
CA ILE A 111 -12.35 26.73 17.98
C ILE A 111 -13.29 27.95 18.04
N LYS A 112 -14.53 27.70 18.43
CA LYS A 112 -15.51 28.76 18.72
C LYS A 112 -15.23 29.41 20.06
#